data_AF-A0A318T7Q0-F1
#
_entry.id   AF-A0A318T7Q0-F1
#
_cell.length_a   1.000
_cell.length_b   1.000
_cell.length_c   1.000
_cell.angle_alpha   90.00
_cell.angle_beta   90.00
_cell.angle_gamma   90.00
#
_symmetry.space_group_name_H-M   'P 1'
#
loop_
_entity.id
_entity.type
_entity.pdbx_description
1 polymer ?
#
loop_
_entity_poly.entity_id
_entity_poly.type
_entity_poly.pdbx_seq_one_letter_code
_entity_poly.pdbx_strand_id
1 'polypeptide(L)'
;MATTRKAAQRTEHTMKKRVDAVVKVARQTGLIGEKSARIAGRVSPILVEEAKKRTGLQSDTDLIEFALANVAIEDNFAEEFKKLEGTVDPTLDLEF
;
A
#
# COMPACT_ATOMS: atom_id res chain seq x y z
N MET A 1 5.62 -29.60 5.10
CA MET A 1 6.06 -28.55 4.15
C MET A 1 4.92 -27.90 3.33
N ALA A 2 3.63 -28.21 3.57
CA ALA A 2 2.52 -27.59 2.81
C ALA A 2 2.03 -26.24 3.37
N THR A 3 2.30 -25.94 4.64
CA THR A 3 1.74 -24.77 5.34
C THR A 3 2.37 -23.44 4.90
N THR A 4 3.67 -23.43 4.58
CA THR A 4 4.41 -22.21 4.23
C THR A 4 4.01 -21.62 2.87
N ARG A 5 3.67 -22.48 1.88
CA ARG A 5 3.24 -22.04 0.54
C ARG A 5 1.90 -21.30 0.57
N LYS A 6 0.96 -21.79 1.37
CA LYS A 6 -0.40 -21.22 1.47
C LYS A 6 -0.40 -19.86 2.17
N ALA A 7 0.51 -19.67 3.14
CA ALA A 7 0.70 -18.39 3.82
C ALA A 7 1.31 -17.32 2.89
N ALA A 8 2.37 -17.67 2.15
CA ALA A 8 3.00 -16.75 1.19
C ALA A 8 2.03 -16.28 0.08
N GLN A 9 1.23 -17.21 -0.47
CA GLN A 9 0.22 -16.90 -1.48
C GLN A 9 -0.88 -15.97 -0.97
N ARG A 10 -1.30 -16.13 0.30
CA ARG A 10 -2.27 -15.22 0.93
C ARG A 10 -1.71 -13.81 1.05
N THR A 11 -0.46 -13.68 1.50
CA THR A 11 0.19 -12.37 1.66
C THR A 11 0.33 -11.64 0.33
N GLU A 12 0.75 -12.36 -0.72
CA GLU A 12 0.88 -11.82 -2.08
C GLU A 12 -0.47 -11.35 -2.63
N HIS A 13 -1.53 -12.15 -2.46
CA HIS A 13 -2.87 -11.79 -2.89
C HIS A 13 -3.42 -10.55 -2.15
N THR A 14 -3.14 -10.43 -0.85
CA THR A 14 -3.50 -9.25 -0.06
C THR A 14 -2.75 -8.00 -0.52
N MET A 15 -1.45 -8.10 -0.79
CA MET A 15 -0.66 -6.97 -1.29
C MET A 15 -1.15 -6.51 -2.65
N LYS A 16 -1.45 -7.43 -3.57
CA LYS A 16 -2.02 -7.08 -4.88
C LYS A 16 -3.34 -6.32 -4.74
N LYS A 17 -4.26 -6.80 -3.89
CA LYS A 17 -5.52 -6.10 -3.59
C LYS A 17 -5.28 -4.70 -3.05
N ARG A 18 -4.26 -4.51 -2.20
CA ARG A 18 -3.90 -3.21 -1.65
C ARG A 18 -3.38 -2.26 -2.74
N VAL A 19 -2.47 -2.73 -3.60
CA VAL A 19 -1.96 -1.94 -4.73
C VAL A 19 -3.12 -1.49 -5.63
N ASP A 20 -4.00 -2.42 -6.00
CA ASP A 20 -5.17 -2.14 -6.82
C ASP A 20 -6.11 -1.12 -6.14
N ALA A 21 -6.33 -1.25 -4.83
CA ALA A 21 -7.17 -0.34 -4.07
C ALA A 21 -6.59 1.09 -4.01
N VAL A 22 -5.31 1.23 -3.70
CA VAL A 22 -4.63 2.54 -3.65
C VAL A 22 -4.64 3.20 -5.01
N VAL A 23 -4.28 2.47 -6.08
CA VAL A 23 -4.29 3.00 -7.45
C VAL A 23 -5.70 3.41 -7.87
N LYS A 24 -6.73 2.62 -7.51
CA LYS A 24 -8.13 2.96 -7.79
C LYS A 24 -8.53 4.26 -7.11
N VAL A 25 -8.27 4.40 -5.82
CA VAL A 25 -8.59 5.63 -5.06
C VAL A 25 -7.83 6.82 -5.65
N ALA A 26 -6.54 6.67 -5.94
CA ALA A 26 -5.72 7.73 -6.51
C ALA A 26 -6.22 8.21 -7.88
N ARG A 27 -6.78 7.31 -8.70
CA ARG A 27 -7.45 7.69 -9.96
C ARG A 27 -8.75 8.43 -9.71
N GLN A 28 -9.56 7.96 -8.75
CA GLN A 28 -10.84 8.59 -8.40
C GLN A 28 -10.66 10.01 -7.82
N THR A 29 -9.58 10.24 -7.07
CA THR A 29 -9.24 11.54 -6.48
C THR A 29 -8.45 12.44 -7.43
N GLY A 30 -8.14 11.99 -8.64
CA GLY A 30 -7.40 12.77 -9.63
C GLY A 30 -5.89 12.87 -9.38
N LEU A 31 -5.35 12.10 -8.43
CA LEU A 31 -3.90 12.05 -8.14
C LEU A 31 -3.11 11.33 -9.26
N ILE A 32 -3.74 10.36 -9.94
CA ILE A 32 -3.16 9.68 -11.10
C ILE A 32 -3.87 10.16 -12.36
N GLY A 33 -3.15 10.97 -13.15
CA GLY A 33 -3.59 11.55 -14.41
C GLY A 33 -2.51 11.48 -15.49
N GLU A 34 -2.32 12.56 -16.24
CA GLU A 34 -1.27 12.66 -17.25
C GLU A 34 0.13 12.67 -16.61
N LYS A 35 1.05 11.85 -17.15
CA LYS A 35 2.40 11.66 -16.61
C LYS A 35 3.37 12.74 -17.11
N SER A 36 3.18 13.98 -16.68
CA SER A 36 3.94 15.16 -17.16
C SER A 36 5.11 15.57 -16.25
N ALA A 37 5.08 15.21 -14.97
CA ALA A 37 6.13 15.54 -14.01
C ALA A 37 7.25 14.49 -13.96
N ARG A 38 8.50 14.94 -13.80
CA ARG A 38 9.68 14.08 -13.64
C ARG A 38 10.19 14.12 -12.20
N ILE A 39 10.35 12.94 -11.60
CA ILE A 39 10.98 12.74 -10.29
C ILE A 39 12.23 11.89 -10.49
N ALA A 40 13.36 12.32 -9.93
CA ALA A 40 14.64 11.60 -10.01
C ALA A 40 15.37 11.65 -8.66
N GLY A 41 15.99 10.54 -8.28
CA GLY A 41 16.76 10.42 -7.05
C GLY A 41 17.58 9.12 -7.03
N ARG A 42 18.64 9.08 -6.22
CA ARG A 42 19.41 7.85 -6.00
C ARG A 42 18.70 7.01 -4.94
N VAL A 43 18.51 5.73 -5.24
CA VAL A 43 17.90 4.76 -4.34
C VAL A 43 18.71 3.47 -4.35
N SER A 44 18.63 2.70 -3.27
CA SER A 44 19.26 1.38 -3.21
C SER A 44 18.60 0.43 -4.23
N PRO A 45 19.35 -0.27 -5.08
CA PRO A 45 18.77 -1.20 -6.05
C PRO A 45 18.04 -2.36 -5.37
N ILE A 46 18.57 -2.84 -4.23
CA ILE A 46 17.95 -3.91 -3.43
C ILE A 46 16.57 -3.46 -2.92
N LEU A 47 16.44 -2.18 -2.54
CA LEU A 47 15.16 -1.62 -2.10
C LEU A 47 14.13 -1.62 -3.23
N VAL A 48 14.55 -1.23 -4.45
CA VAL A 48 13.66 -1.22 -5.62
C VAL A 48 13.21 -2.64 -5.96
N GLU A 49 14.13 -3.60 -5.99
CA GLU A 49 13.81 -5.00 -6.28
C GLU A 49 12.82 -5.59 -5.28
N GLU A 50 13.03 -5.38 -3.98
CA GLU A 50 12.15 -5.90 -2.95
C GLU A 50 10.76 -5.24 -2.99
N ALA A 51 10.72 -3.93 -3.27
CA ALA A 51 9.47 -3.21 -3.45
C ALA A 51 8.67 -3.75 -4.66
N LYS A 52 9.35 -4.01 -5.80
CA LYS A 52 8.72 -4.66 -6.97
C LYS A 52 8.19 -6.05 -6.66
N LYS A 53 8.99 -6.89 -5.98
CA LYS A 53 8.54 -8.25 -5.56
C LYS A 53 7.31 -8.18 -4.67
N ARG A 54 7.29 -7.26 -3.70
CA ARG A 54 6.19 -7.14 -2.74
C ARG A 54 4.91 -6.56 -3.35
N THR A 55 5.03 -5.64 -4.30
CA THR A 55 3.89 -4.97 -4.96
C THR A 55 3.42 -5.68 -6.21
N GLY A 56 4.28 -6.49 -6.84
CA GLY A 56 4.05 -7.06 -8.17
C GLY A 56 4.26 -6.07 -9.32
N LEU A 57 4.59 -4.81 -9.04
CA LEU A 57 4.81 -3.78 -10.06
C LEU A 57 6.16 -4.00 -10.75
N GLN A 58 6.18 -3.91 -12.08
CA GLN A 58 7.38 -4.12 -12.88
C GLN A 58 8.05 -2.81 -13.32
N SER A 59 7.23 -1.77 -13.50
CA SER A 59 7.63 -0.43 -13.93
C SER A 59 8.09 0.41 -12.72
N ASP A 60 9.25 1.05 -12.84
CA ASP A 60 9.73 2.00 -11.83
C ASP A 60 8.77 3.18 -11.70
N THR A 61 8.20 3.64 -12.80
CA THR A 61 7.20 4.72 -12.81
C THR A 61 5.96 4.31 -12.04
N ASP A 62 5.45 3.10 -12.25
CA ASP A 62 4.23 2.66 -11.55
C ASP A 62 4.50 2.41 -10.06
N LEU A 63 5.71 1.94 -9.72
CA LEU A 63 6.16 1.80 -8.33
C LEU A 63 6.22 3.16 -7.63
N ILE A 64 6.76 4.17 -8.31
CA ILE A 64 6.83 5.55 -7.79
C ILE A 64 5.42 6.13 -7.64
N GLU A 65 4.55 6.00 -8.65
CA GLU A 65 3.16 6.48 -8.58
C GLU A 65 2.40 5.83 -7.43
N PHE A 66 2.51 4.51 -7.26
CA PHE A 66 1.90 3.80 -6.15
C PHE A 66 2.42 4.28 -4.80
N ALA A 67 3.75 4.45 -4.65
CA ALA A 67 4.35 4.92 -3.41
C ALA A 67 3.86 6.33 -3.04
N LEU A 68 3.85 7.25 -4.01
CA LEU A 68 3.38 8.62 -3.81
C LEU A 68 1.88 8.66 -3.54
N ALA A 69 1.08 7.87 -4.26
CA ALA A 69 -0.35 7.74 -4.01
C ALA A 69 -0.61 7.23 -2.60
N ASN A 70 0.12 6.21 -2.14
CA ASN A 70 -0.05 5.68 -0.79
C ASN A 70 0.28 6.74 0.29
N VAL A 71 1.30 7.57 0.07
CA VAL A 71 1.63 8.69 0.98
C VAL A 71 0.59 9.81 0.90
N ALA A 72 0.08 10.13 -0.29
CA ALA A 72 -0.91 11.20 -0.48
C ALA A 72 -2.33 10.80 -0.03
N ILE A 73 -2.66 9.51 -0.05
CA ILE A 73 -3.93 8.95 0.40
C ILE A 73 -3.93 8.67 1.90
N GLU A 74 -2.77 8.52 2.54
CA GLU A 74 -2.69 8.27 3.99
C GLU A 74 -3.43 9.38 4.74
N ASP A 75 -4.68 9.09 5.08
CA ASP A 75 -5.68 10.01 5.66
C ASP A 75 -5.44 10.13 7.17
N ASN A 76 -4.25 10.62 7.52
CA ASN A 76 -3.75 10.69 8.89
C ASN A 76 -3.86 9.36 9.65
N PHE A 77 -3.91 8.20 8.95
CA PHE A 77 -4.20 6.91 9.57
C PHE A 77 -3.31 6.62 10.78
N ALA A 78 -2.00 6.86 10.68
CA ALA A 78 -1.09 6.64 11.80
C ALA A 78 -1.38 7.55 13.00
N GLU A 79 -1.79 8.80 12.76
CA GLU A 79 -2.12 9.75 13.82
C GLU A 79 -3.49 9.46 14.43
N GLU A 80 -4.52 9.22 13.61
CA GLU A 80 -5.88 8.89 14.06
C GLU A 80 -5.92 7.51 14.75
N PHE A 81 -5.21 6.50 14.22
CA PHE A 81 -5.10 5.20 14.85
C PHE A 81 -4.46 5.30 16.24
N LYS A 82 -3.44 6.16 16.39
CA LYS A 82 -2.82 6.44 17.68
C LYS A 82 -3.75 7.20 18.64
N LYS A 83 -4.60 8.10 18.13
CA LYS A 83 -5.64 8.77 18.94
C LYS A 83 -6.74 7.81 19.39
N LEU A 84 -7.09 6.83 18.55
CA LEU A 84 -8.10 5.80 18.82
C LEU A 84 -7.57 4.64 19.67
N GLU A 85 -6.25 4.55 19.89
CA GLU A 85 -5.65 3.52 20.71
C GLU A 85 -6.15 3.62 22.16
N GLY A 86 -6.85 2.58 22.63
CA GLY A 86 -7.41 2.52 23.98
C GLY A 86 -8.72 3.30 24.18
N THR A 87 -9.31 3.90 23.13
CA THR A 87 -10.63 4.56 23.23
C THR A 87 -11.80 3.63 22.94
N VAL A 88 -11.55 2.46 22.36
CA VAL A 88 -12.57 1.43 22.12
C VAL A 88 -12.75 0.61 23.39
N ASP A 89 -13.99 0.51 23.87
CA ASP A 89 -14.32 -0.27 25.05
C ASP A 89 -14.00 -1.75 24.79
N PRO A 90 -13.12 -2.39 25.59
CA PRO A 90 -12.75 -3.79 25.41
C PRO A 90 -13.92 -4.76 25.67
N THR A 91 -15.02 -4.29 26.26
CA THR A 91 -16.24 -5.07 26.49
C THR A 91 -17.29 -4.88 25.40
N LEU A 92 -16.99 -4.07 24.37
CA LEU A 92 -17.88 -3.88 23.24
C LEU A 92 -18.09 -5.20 22.50
N ASP A 93 -19.34 -5.63 22.42
CA ASP A 93 -19.73 -6.82 21.66
C ASP A 93 -19.64 -6.53 20.16
N LEU A 94 -18.76 -7.27 19.48
CA LEU A 94 -18.46 -7.15 18.04
C LEU A 94 -19.04 -8.31 17.23
N GLU A 95 -19.95 -9.09 17.80
CA GLU A 95 -20.64 -10.16 17.09
C GLU A 95 -21.70 -9.56 16.13
N PHE A 96 -21.58 -9.89 14.84
CA PHE A 96 -22.53 -9.54 13.77
C PHE A 96 -23.06 -10.80 13.09
#